data_AF-A0A0R2FJY2-F1
#
_entry.id   AF-A0A0R2FJY2-F1
#
_cell.length_a   1.000
_cell.length_b   1.000
_cell.length_c   1.000
_cell.angle_alpha   90.00
_cell.angle_beta   90.00
_cell.angle_gamma   90.00
#
_symmetry.space_group_name_H-M   'P 1'
#
loop_
_entity.id
_entity.type
_entity.pdbx_description
1 polymer ?
#
loop_
_entity_poly.entity_id
_entity_poly.type
_entity_poly.pdbx_seq_one_letter_code
_entity_poly.pdbx_strand_id
1 'polypeptide(L)'
;MASVSKRAKLVADVFPIRFIPDTSILWPGYITNHYIGYKGEIMKNSANTSSLSTQSIAKTAVVAALYIAITIILAPISFGVVQIRIAEMFNYLALYNKRYIWGVTLGVFLANFTSPTWTLDVPIGTLSTLLVLILVRWVTKRIPDMRVKFLVTDIIVSLSMFTIAAELHWISNLPFFWSWLTIGLGELLSMSIGGVLIYALGKRIKF
;
A
#
# COMPACT_ATOMS: atom_id res chain seq x y z
N MET A 1 -48.25 20.52 -21.95
CA MET A 1 -46.83 20.21 -22.26
C MET A 1 -45.95 19.99 -21.02
N ALA A 2 -46.18 20.64 -19.88
CA ALA A 2 -45.33 20.48 -18.68
C ALA A 2 -45.67 19.28 -17.75
N SER A 3 -46.84 18.63 -17.86
CA SER A 3 -47.24 17.56 -16.94
C SER A 3 -46.76 16.15 -17.36
N VAL A 4 -46.53 15.93 -18.66
CA VAL A 4 -46.07 14.63 -19.19
C VAL A 4 -44.58 14.40 -18.89
N SER A 5 -43.75 15.46 -18.93
CA SER A 5 -42.30 15.36 -18.67
C SER A 5 -41.97 15.02 -17.21
N LYS A 6 -42.78 15.48 -16.25
CA LYS A 6 -42.61 15.13 -14.82
C LYS A 6 -42.98 13.68 -14.53
N ARG A 7 -43.99 13.11 -15.20
CA ARG A 7 -44.38 11.71 -15.03
C ARG A 7 -43.35 10.74 -15.60
N ALA A 8 -42.71 11.06 -16.72
CA ALA A 8 -41.65 10.24 -17.30
C ALA A 8 -40.40 10.15 -16.40
N LYS A 9 -40.06 11.24 -15.69
CA LYS A 9 -38.94 11.27 -14.75
C LYS A 9 -39.16 10.38 -13.53
N LEU A 10 -40.40 10.30 -13.03
CA LEU A 10 -40.72 9.55 -11.81
C LEU A 10 -40.73 8.03 -12.01
N VAL A 11 -40.97 7.54 -13.23
CA VAL A 11 -41.00 6.10 -13.54
C VAL A 11 -39.59 5.53 -13.68
N ALA A 12 -38.63 6.34 -14.14
CA ALA A 12 -37.24 5.92 -14.34
C ALA A 12 -36.46 5.69 -13.02
N ASP A 13 -36.85 6.36 -11.94
CA ASP A 13 -36.16 6.26 -10.65
C ASP A 13 -36.63 5.05 -9.79
N VAL A 14 -37.74 4.39 -10.16
CA VAL A 14 -38.40 3.37 -9.30
C VAL A 14 -38.09 1.92 -9.71
N PHE A 15 -37.57 1.66 -10.91
CA PHE A 15 -37.27 0.29 -11.37
C PHE A 15 -35.84 0.15 -11.92
N PRO A 16 -34.93 -0.60 -11.26
CA PRO A 16 -33.56 -0.83 -11.71
C PRO A 16 -33.48 -1.96 -12.76
N ILE A 17 -34.50 -2.10 -13.60
CA ILE A 17 -34.51 -3.04 -14.71
C ILE A 17 -34.46 -2.19 -15.97
N ARG A 18 -33.35 -2.29 -16.72
CA ARG A 18 -33.14 -1.66 -18.03
C ARG A 18 -34.25 -2.08 -18.99
N PHE A 19 -35.36 -1.35 -18.97
CA PHE A 19 -36.32 -1.36 -20.06
C PHE A 19 -35.68 -0.58 -21.19
N ILE A 20 -35.33 -1.26 -22.28
CA ILE A 20 -35.12 -0.61 -23.58
C ILE A 20 -36.53 -0.19 -24.00
N PRO A 21 -36.89 1.10 -23.99
CA PRO A 21 -38.21 1.51 -24.45
C PRO A 21 -38.28 1.21 -25.94
N ASP A 22 -39.44 0.76 -26.43
CA ASP A 22 -39.69 0.61 -27.86
C ASP A 22 -39.33 1.93 -28.57
N THR A 23 -38.24 1.91 -29.33
CA THR A 23 -37.63 3.10 -29.94
C THR A 23 -38.50 3.69 -31.04
N SER A 24 -39.56 2.99 -31.46
CA SER A 24 -40.54 3.49 -32.43
C SER A 24 -41.39 4.66 -31.89
N ILE A 25 -41.48 4.83 -30.56
CA ILE A 25 -42.32 5.84 -29.90
C ILE A 25 -41.51 7.11 -29.52
N LEU A 26 -40.18 7.04 -29.60
CA LEU A 26 -39.29 8.14 -29.20
C LEU A 26 -38.88 8.98 -30.41
N TRP A 27 -39.02 10.29 -30.30
CA TRP A 27 -38.55 11.23 -31.32
C TRP A 27 -37.08 10.97 -31.67
N PRO A 28 -36.68 10.95 -32.96
CA PRO A 28 -35.32 10.61 -33.38
C PRO A 28 -34.23 11.38 -32.63
N GLY A 29 -34.45 12.68 -32.36
CA GLY A 29 -33.51 13.51 -31.62
C GLY A 29 -33.29 13.13 -30.14
N TYR A 30 -34.27 12.50 -29.48
CA TYR A 30 -34.12 12.03 -28.10
C TYR A 30 -33.22 10.79 -28.03
N ILE A 31 -33.40 9.86 -28.98
CA ILE A 31 -32.58 8.66 -29.11
C ILE A 31 -31.13 9.07 -29.38
N THR A 32 -30.89 9.92 -30.39
CA THR A 32 -29.53 10.34 -30.75
C THR A 32 -28.79 10.98 -29.58
N ASN A 33 -29.43 11.90 -28.84
CA ASN A 33 -28.81 12.56 -27.70
C ASN A 33 -28.54 11.62 -26.52
N HIS A 34 -29.44 10.68 -26.23
CA HIS A 34 -29.25 9.73 -25.13
C HIS A 34 -28.14 8.72 -25.45
N TYR A 35 -28.07 8.21 -26.68
CA TYR A 35 -27.00 7.31 -27.13
C TYR A 35 -25.63 8.00 -27.17
N ILE A 36 -25.56 9.28 -27.58
CA ILE A 36 -24.32 10.07 -27.55
C ILE A 36 -23.87 10.31 -26.10
N GLY A 37 -24.79 10.65 -25.21
CA GLY A 37 -24.50 10.81 -23.77
C GLY A 37 -23.99 9.51 -23.15
N TYR A 38 -24.66 8.39 -23.44
CA TYR A 38 -24.27 7.06 -22.97
C TYR A 38 -22.89 6.65 -23.47
N LYS A 39 -22.62 6.83 -24.78
CA LYS A 39 -21.30 6.56 -25.37
C LYS A 39 -20.21 7.47 -24.76
N GLY A 40 -20.54 8.73 -24.49
CA GLY A 40 -19.67 9.67 -23.80
C GLY A 40 -19.31 9.22 -22.37
N GLU A 41 -20.28 8.73 -21.60
CA GLU A 41 -20.04 8.20 -20.26
C GLU A 41 -19.20 6.92 -20.27
N ILE A 42 -19.46 5.98 -21.19
CA ILE A 42 -18.65 4.76 -21.32
C ILE A 42 -17.21 5.10 -21.71
N MET A 43 -17.00 6.03 -22.66
CA MET A 43 -15.65 6.44 -23.05
C MET A 43 -14.91 7.18 -21.94
N LYS A 44 -15.62 8.01 -21.16
CA LYS A 44 -15.04 8.70 -19.99
C LYS A 44 -14.67 7.73 -18.88
N ASN A 45 -15.44 6.66 -18.68
CA ASN A 45 -15.11 5.60 -17.71
C ASN A 45 -14.00 4.65 -18.20
N SER A 46 -13.90 4.39 -19.52
CA SER A 46 -12.83 3.57 -20.11
C SER A 46 -11.46 4.29 -20.09
N ALA A 47 -11.47 5.63 -20.19
CA ALA A 47 -10.27 6.47 -20.09
C ALA A 47 -9.69 6.58 -18.67
N ASN A 48 -10.40 6.10 -17.63
CA ASN A 48 -9.90 5.98 -16.26
C ASN A 48 -9.11 4.66 -16.03
N THR A 49 -8.35 4.22 -17.03
CA THR A 49 -7.27 3.25 -16.80
C THR A 49 -6.14 3.99 -16.08
N SER A 50 -5.76 3.50 -14.90
CA SER A 50 -4.72 4.12 -14.08
C SER A 50 -3.36 4.00 -14.76
N SER A 51 -3.06 4.88 -15.71
CA SER A 51 -1.72 5.00 -16.27
C SER A 51 -0.77 5.34 -15.12
N LEU A 52 0.22 4.47 -14.89
CA LEU A 52 1.28 4.75 -13.94
C LEU A 52 2.03 5.97 -14.48
N SER A 53 1.76 7.15 -13.90
CA SER A 53 2.50 8.36 -14.25
C SER A 53 3.99 8.12 -14.01
N THR A 54 4.83 8.55 -14.96
CA THR A 54 6.30 8.50 -14.86
C THR A 54 6.80 9.04 -13.52
N GLN A 55 6.16 10.10 -13.01
CA GLN A 55 6.48 10.69 -11.71
C GLN A 55 6.18 9.73 -10.54
N SER A 56 5.12 8.92 -10.62
CA SER A 56 4.80 7.94 -9.58
C SER A 56 5.81 6.80 -9.54
N ILE A 57 6.24 6.32 -10.71
CA ILE A 57 7.27 5.29 -10.81
C ILE A 57 8.59 5.83 -10.26
N ALA A 58 8.99 7.04 -10.64
CA ALA A 58 10.20 7.69 -10.14
C ALA A 58 10.19 7.83 -8.61
N LYS A 59 9.08 8.28 -8.02
CA LYS A 59 8.96 8.38 -6.55
C LYS A 59 9.06 7.03 -5.86
N THR A 60 8.43 5.99 -6.40
CA THR A 60 8.52 4.63 -5.85
C THR A 60 9.95 4.09 -5.95
N ALA A 61 10.64 4.32 -7.07
CA ALA A 61 12.02 3.91 -7.28
C ALA A 61 12.99 4.62 -6.32
N VAL A 62 12.79 5.91 -6.04
CA VAL A 62 13.60 6.65 -5.06
C VAL A 62 13.43 6.05 -3.65
N VAL A 63 12.21 5.70 -3.25
CA VAL A 63 11.99 5.06 -1.94
C VAL A 63 12.68 3.69 -1.88
N ALA A 64 12.57 2.87 -2.93
CA ALA A 64 13.27 1.59 -3.00
C ALA A 64 14.80 1.76 -2.91
N ALA A 65 15.36 2.73 -3.65
CA ALA A 65 16.79 3.03 -3.65
C ALA A 65 17.28 3.52 -2.26
N LEU A 66 16.50 4.38 -1.59
CA LEU A 66 16.81 4.83 -0.23
C LEU A 66 16.76 3.69 0.78
N TYR A 67 15.77 2.79 0.65
CA TYR A 67 15.70 1.58 1.47
C TYR A 67 16.99 0.77 1.32
N ILE A 68 17.38 0.45 0.08
CA ILE A 68 18.58 -0.34 -0.22
C ILE A 68 19.84 0.35 0.32
N ALA A 69 20.00 1.65 0.05
CA ALA A 69 21.17 2.41 0.46
C ALA A 69 21.35 2.40 1.99
N ILE A 70 20.27 2.63 2.74
CA ILE A 70 20.31 2.63 4.21
C ILE A 70 20.64 1.23 4.73
N THR A 71 20.00 0.18 4.20
CA THR A 71 20.26 -1.20 4.64
C THR A 71 21.70 -1.64 4.37
N ILE A 72 22.28 -1.28 3.22
CA ILE A 72 23.66 -1.62 2.88
C ILE A 72 24.65 -0.85 3.75
N ILE A 73 24.48 0.47 3.90
CA ILE A 73 25.37 1.30 4.73
C ILE A 73 25.36 0.83 6.20
N LEU A 74 24.18 0.42 6.68
CA LEU A 74 23.98 -0.06 8.04
C LEU A 74 23.94 -1.59 8.11
N ALA A 75 24.53 -2.31 7.16
CA ALA A 75 24.48 -3.77 7.10
C ALA A 75 24.91 -4.46 8.42
N PRO A 76 25.98 -4.02 9.12
CA PRO A 76 26.37 -4.64 10.40
C PRO A 76 25.29 -4.56 11.49
N ILE A 77 24.47 -3.51 11.45
CA ILE A 77 23.37 -3.29 12.40
C ILE A 77 22.07 -3.93 11.87
N SER A 78 21.89 -3.97 10.55
CA SER A 78 20.66 -4.46 9.90
C SER A 78 20.55 -5.99 9.84
N PHE A 79 21.67 -6.71 9.92
CA PHE A 79 21.75 -8.18 9.85
C PHE A 79 22.45 -8.83 11.06
N GLY A 80 22.72 -8.06 12.11
CA GLY A 80 23.40 -8.56 13.33
C GLY A 80 22.55 -9.52 14.18
N VAL A 81 23.00 -9.79 15.41
CA VAL A 81 22.21 -10.56 16.41
C VAL A 81 21.12 -9.68 17.02
N VAL A 82 21.47 -8.44 17.36
CA VAL A 82 20.51 -7.38 17.68
C VAL A 82 20.30 -6.57 16.41
N GLN A 83 19.27 -6.94 15.64
CA GLN A 83 18.98 -6.32 14.34
C GLN A 83 18.16 -5.05 14.52
N ILE A 84 18.63 -3.96 13.92
CA ILE A 84 17.85 -2.71 13.82
C ILE A 84 17.79 -2.34 12.34
N ARG A 85 16.61 -2.52 11.74
CA ARG A 85 16.40 -2.22 10.32
C ARG A 85 15.83 -0.83 10.15
N ILE A 86 16.72 0.17 10.17
CA ILE A 86 16.34 1.60 10.03
C ILE A 86 15.53 1.85 8.76
N ALA A 87 15.81 1.11 7.68
CA ALA A 87 15.09 1.22 6.42
C ALA A 87 13.59 0.84 6.51
N GLU A 88 13.18 0.03 7.48
CA GLU A 88 11.77 -0.36 7.66
C GLU A 88 10.87 0.84 8.01
N MET A 89 11.43 1.98 8.43
CA MET A 89 10.64 3.21 8.60
C MET A 89 9.89 3.64 7.33
N PHE A 90 10.35 3.23 6.14
CA PHE A 90 9.65 3.51 4.90
C PHE A 90 8.29 2.79 4.80
N ASN A 91 8.01 1.80 5.65
CA ASN A 91 6.69 1.17 5.79
C ASN A 91 5.58 2.22 6.06
N TYR A 92 5.88 3.29 6.78
CA TYR A 92 4.92 4.38 7.01
C TYR A 92 4.48 5.08 5.73
N LEU A 93 5.31 5.09 4.67
CA LEU A 93 4.92 5.68 3.38
C LEU A 93 3.75 4.94 2.73
N ALA A 94 3.61 3.63 3.00
CA ALA A 94 2.49 2.84 2.54
C ALA A 94 1.14 3.28 3.15
N LEU A 95 1.15 4.00 4.29
CA LEU A 95 -0.05 4.61 4.88
C LEU A 95 -0.53 5.81 4.06
N TYR A 96 0.40 6.59 3.48
CA TYR A 96 0.06 7.74 2.64
C TYR A 96 -0.41 7.30 1.26
N ASN A 97 0.29 6.36 0.62
CA ASN A 97 -0.06 5.92 -0.74
C ASN A 97 0.23 4.42 -0.95
N LYS A 98 -0.73 3.70 -1.56
CA LYS A 98 -0.62 2.26 -1.85
C LYS A 98 0.56 1.91 -2.76
N ARG A 99 1.05 2.85 -3.57
CA ARG A 99 2.19 2.61 -4.47
C ARG A 99 3.48 2.28 -3.73
N TYR A 100 3.64 2.80 -2.50
CA TYR A 100 4.86 2.58 -1.72
C TYR A 100 4.94 1.19 -1.12
N ILE A 101 3.85 0.41 -1.12
CA ILE A 101 3.90 -1.03 -0.81
C ILE A 101 4.91 -1.70 -1.74
N TRP A 102 4.77 -1.48 -3.05
CA TRP A 102 5.70 -2.01 -4.05
C TRP A 102 7.10 -1.44 -3.92
N GLY A 103 7.23 -0.15 -3.58
CA GLY A 103 8.54 0.48 -3.39
C GLY A 103 9.33 -0.14 -2.25
N VAL A 104 8.68 -0.33 -1.09
CA VAL A 104 9.33 -0.92 0.08
C VAL A 104 9.57 -2.41 -0.13
N THR A 105 8.60 -3.17 -0.65
CA THR A 105 8.79 -4.59 -0.96
C THR A 105 9.95 -4.83 -1.93
N LEU A 106 10.08 -4.01 -2.99
CA LEU A 106 11.23 -4.10 -3.90
C LEU A 106 12.55 -3.69 -3.21
N GLY A 107 12.49 -2.70 -2.32
CA GLY A 107 13.64 -2.31 -1.50
C GLY A 107 14.15 -3.46 -0.63
N VAL A 108 13.25 -4.12 0.11
CA VAL A 108 13.55 -5.31 0.93
C VAL A 108 14.13 -6.43 0.08
N PHE A 109 13.47 -6.76 -1.03
CA PHE A 109 13.90 -7.81 -1.95
C PHE A 109 15.34 -7.60 -2.42
N LEU A 110 15.66 -6.40 -2.88
CA LEU A 110 16.99 -6.07 -3.38
C LEU A 110 18.04 -5.94 -2.26
N ALA A 111 17.67 -5.35 -1.12
CA ALA A 111 18.57 -5.21 0.02
C ALA A 111 18.96 -6.56 0.63
N ASN A 112 18.03 -7.51 0.69
CA ASN A 112 18.26 -8.81 1.29
C ASN A 112 19.24 -9.69 0.50
N PHE A 113 19.51 -9.40 -0.78
CA PHE A 113 20.63 -10.04 -1.49
C PHE A 113 22.00 -9.72 -0.90
N THR A 114 22.11 -8.63 -0.13
CA THR A 114 23.35 -8.27 0.58
C THR A 114 23.44 -8.91 1.97
N SER A 115 22.41 -9.64 2.40
CA SER A 115 22.40 -10.35 3.67
C SER A 115 23.35 -11.56 3.66
N PRO A 116 24.02 -11.89 4.78
CA PRO A 116 24.75 -13.15 4.93
C PRO A 116 23.88 -14.40 4.70
N THR A 117 22.58 -14.30 4.98
CA THR A 117 21.58 -15.38 4.86
C THR A 117 20.60 -15.15 3.70
N TRP A 118 21.06 -14.50 2.62
CA TRP A 118 20.25 -14.07 1.48
C TRP A 118 19.31 -15.13 0.87
N THR A 119 19.68 -16.41 0.90
CA THR A 119 18.87 -17.50 0.33
C THR A 119 17.51 -17.65 1.00
N LEU A 120 17.41 -17.30 2.28
CA LEU A 120 16.19 -17.35 3.07
C LEU A 120 15.63 -15.93 3.31
N ASP A 121 16.48 -14.95 3.58
CA ASP A 121 16.07 -13.56 3.80
C ASP A 121 15.34 -12.96 2.59
N VAL A 122 15.77 -13.26 1.36
CA VAL A 122 15.13 -12.71 0.16
C VAL A 122 13.68 -13.20 0.05
N PRO A 123 13.36 -14.51 -0.01
CA PRO A 123 11.98 -14.95 -0.11
C PRO A 123 11.16 -14.67 1.16
N ILE A 124 11.70 -14.97 2.35
CA ILE A 124 10.95 -14.87 3.61
C ILE A 124 10.74 -13.40 3.98
N GLY A 125 11.80 -12.58 3.94
CA GLY A 125 11.72 -11.16 4.25
C GLY A 125 10.80 -10.42 3.30
N THR A 126 10.95 -10.63 1.98
CA THR A 126 10.10 -9.95 0.98
C THR A 126 8.63 -10.31 1.13
N LEU A 127 8.33 -11.60 1.30
CA LEU A 127 6.94 -12.07 1.45
C LEU A 127 6.34 -11.57 2.77
N SER A 128 7.11 -11.64 3.85
CA SER A 128 6.73 -11.13 5.17
C SER A 128 6.36 -9.65 5.07
N THR A 129 7.25 -8.79 4.56
CA THR A 129 6.97 -7.35 4.42
C THR A 129 5.74 -7.08 3.54
N LEU A 130 5.61 -7.77 2.41
CA LEU A 130 4.43 -7.58 1.54
C LEU A 130 3.12 -7.90 2.26
N LEU A 131 3.05 -9.05 2.95
CA LEU A 131 1.87 -9.47 3.70
C LEU A 131 1.58 -8.51 4.86
N VAL A 132 2.62 -8.11 5.59
CA VAL A 132 2.51 -7.18 6.71
C VAL A 132 2.02 -5.82 6.24
N LEU A 133 2.53 -5.27 5.15
CA LEU A 133 2.07 -3.99 4.61
C LEU A 133 0.62 -4.04 4.13
N ILE A 134 0.19 -5.15 3.53
CA ILE A 134 -1.21 -5.37 3.17
C ILE A 134 -2.08 -5.42 4.44
N LEU A 135 -1.66 -6.16 5.46
CA LEU A 135 -2.34 -6.27 6.74
C LEU A 135 -2.45 -4.91 7.44
N VAL A 136 -1.34 -4.18 7.58
CA VAL A 136 -1.28 -2.83 8.14
C VAL A 136 -2.28 -1.93 7.45
N ARG A 137 -2.32 -1.93 6.12
CA ARG A 137 -3.24 -1.08 5.36
C ARG A 137 -4.70 -1.49 5.55
N TRP A 138 -4.97 -2.78 5.69
CA TRP A 138 -6.31 -3.29 5.99
C TRP A 138 -6.78 -2.87 7.39
N VAL A 139 -5.95 -3.05 8.42
CA VAL A 139 -6.26 -2.66 9.81
C VAL A 139 -6.41 -1.15 9.95
N THR A 140 -5.50 -0.37 9.34
CA THR A 140 -5.48 1.09 9.45
C THR A 140 -6.52 1.80 8.58
N LYS A 141 -7.24 1.08 7.71
CA LYS A 141 -8.21 1.68 6.76
C LYS A 141 -9.30 2.50 7.44
N ARG A 142 -9.76 2.07 8.63
CA ARG A 142 -10.86 2.72 9.38
C ARG A 142 -10.37 3.72 10.43
N ILE A 143 -9.06 3.87 10.60
CA ILE A 143 -8.48 4.78 11.60
C ILE A 143 -8.41 6.18 10.96
N PRO A 144 -8.99 7.23 11.56
CA PRO A 144 -8.90 8.58 11.01
C PRO A 144 -7.57 9.27 11.39
N ASP A 145 -7.08 9.07 12.61
CA ASP A 145 -5.88 9.75 13.11
C ASP A 145 -4.59 9.08 12.60
N MET A 146 -3.74 9.88 11.95
CA MET A 146 -2.46 9.43 11.43
C MET A 146 -1.49 8.97 12.52
N ARG A 147 -1.51 9.60 13.71
CA ARG A 147 -0.65 9.21 14.83
C ARG A 147 -0.98 7.79 15.31
N VAL A 148 -2.27 7.50 15.41
CA VAL A 148 -2.75 6.16 15.77
C VAL A 148 -2.39 5.15 14.68
N LYS A 149 -2.46 5.52 13.39
CA LYS A 149 -1.98 4.63 12.31
C LYS A 149 -0.50 4.30 12.44
N PHE A 150 0.33 5.28 12.80
CA PHE A 150 1.76 5.06 12.98
C PHE A 150 2.01 4.10 14.14
N LEU A 151 1.37 4.31 15.30
CA LEU A 151 1.50 3.42 16.46
C LEU A 151 1.04 1.99 16.14
N VAL A 152 -0.11 1.83 15.49
CA VAL A 152 -0.61 0.50 15.09
C VAL A 152 0.32 -0.18 14.10
N THR A 153 0.88 0.58 13.15
CA THR A 153 1.84 0.06 12.18
C THR A 153 3.13 -0.40 12.86
N ASP A 154 3.64 0.41 13.79
CA ASP A 154 4.84 0.09 14.58
C ASP A 154 4.69 -1.25 15.32
N ILE A 155 3.56 -1.42 16.02
CA ILE A 155 3.25 -2.65 16.75
C ILE A 155 3.14 -3.85 15.79
N ILE A 156 2.39 -3.72 14.69
CA ILE A 156 2.19 -4.83 13.74
C ILE A 156 3.51 -5.25 13.09
N VAL A 157 4.32 -4.28 12.64
CA VAL A 157 5.61 -4.54 12.00
C VAL A 157 6.59 -5.17 13.00
N SER A 158 6.68 -4.63 14.22
CA SER A 158 7.53 -5.18 15.29
C SER A 158 7.14 -6.61 15.66
N LEU A 159 5.84 -6.89 15.77
CA LEU A 159 5.36 -8.25 16.03
C LEU A 159 5.70 -9.19 14.87
N SER A 160 5.62 -8.71 13.63
CA SER A 160 5.91 -9.50 12.42
C SER A 160 7.35 -10.01 12.32
N MET A 161 8.26 -9.50 13.14
CA MET A 161 9.64 -10.00 13.27
C MET A 161 9.72 -11.47 13.71
N PHE A 162 8.60 -12.10 14.10
CA PHE A 162 8.53 -13.53 14.34
C PHE A 162 8.95 -14.35 13.11
N THR A 163 8.74 -13.85 11.89
CA THR A 163 9.12 -14.56 10.65
C THR A 163 10.64 -14.68 10.53
N ILE A 164 11.35 -13.56 10.73
CA ILE A 164 12.81 -13.49 10.69
C ILE A 164 13.40 -14.25 11.89
N ALA A 165 12.80 -14.15 13.08
CA ALA A 165 13.24 -14.91 14.24
C ALA A 165 13.09 -16.43 14.04
N ALA A 166 12.03 -16.88 13.34
CA ALA A 166 11.84 -18.29 13.00
C ALA A 166 12.91 -18.77 12.00
N GLU A 167 13.23 -17.95 11.00
CA GLU A 167 14.33 -18.22 10.06
C GLU A 167 15.67 -18.36 10.80
N LEU A 168 15.99 -17.40 11.67
CA LEU A 168 17.25 -17.41 12.42
C LEU A 168 17.34 -18.59 13.40
N HIS A 169 16.22 -18.98 14.02
CA HIS A 169 16.13 -20.20 14.83
C HIS A 169 16.47 -21.45 14.01
N TRP A 170 15.97 -21.55 12.78
CA TRP A 170 16.26 -22.70 11.91
C TRP A 170 17.74 -22.75 11.51
N ILE A 171 18.28 -21.64 11.01
CA ILE A 171 19.65 -21.61 10.46
C ILE A 171 20.70 -21.72 11.56
N SER A 172 20.56 -20.91 12.61
CA SER A 172 21.60 -20.69 13.62
C SER A 172 21.32 -21.39 14.95
N ASN A 173 20.21 -22.14 15.06
CA ASN A 173 19.76 -22.80 16.30
C ASN A 173 19.65 -21.85 17.51
N LEU A 174 19.46 -20.55 17.25
CA LEU A 174 19.32 -19.54 18.30
C LEU A 174 17.94 -19.67 18.97
N PRO A 175 17.81 -19.41 20.28
CA PRO A 175 16.52 -19.52 20.96
C PRO A 175 15.49 -18.57 20.33
N PHE A 176 14.38 -19.14 19.83
CA PHE A 176 13.36 -18.40 19.08
C PHE A 176 12.82 -17.19 19.85
N PHE A 177 12.36 -17.40 21.09
CA PHE A 177 11.75 -16.32 21.88
C PHE A 177 12.74 -15.18 22.16
N TRP A 178 14.01 -15.50 22.38
CA TRP A 178 15.03 -14.48 22.63
C TRP A 178 15.39 -13.72 21.33
N SER A 179 15.51 -14.44 20.22
CA SER A 179 15.74 -13.82 18.91
C SER A 179 14.57 -12.92 18.51
N TRP A 180 13.33 -13.38 18.72
CA TRP A 180 12.13 -12.60 18.44
C TRP A 180 12.03 -11.35 19.30
N LEU A 181 12.31 -11.44 20.60
CA LEU A 181 12.29 -10.27 21.48
C LEU A 181 13.37 -9.24 21.10
N THR A 182 14.60 -9.67 20.82
CA THR A 182 15.69 -8.75 20.45
C THR A 182 15.43 -8.06 19.10
N ILE A 183 15.07 -8.83 18.07
CA ILE A 183 14.79 -8.30 16.73
C ILE A 183 13.51 -7.45 16.76
N GLY A 184 12.46 -7.91 17.43
CA GLY A 184 11.20 -7.17 17.59
C GLY A 184 11.38 -5.84 18.34
N LEU A 185 12.22 -5.80 19.37
CA LEU A 185 12.55 -4.54 20.07
C LEU A 185 13.42 -3.61 19.22
N GLY A 186 14.37 -4.16 18.46
CA GLY A 186 15.19 -3.38 17.53
C GLY A 186 14.33 -2.75 16.43
N GLU A 187 13.36 -3.50 15.92
CA GLU A 187 12.37 -3.01 14.96
C GLU A 187 11.47 -1.93 15.56
N LEU A 188 10.92 -2.16 16.75
CA LEU A 188 10.09 -1.17 17.46
C LEU A 188 10.85 0.15 17.65
N LEU A 189 12.13 0.07 18.05
CA LEU A 189 12.97 1.26 18.22
C LEU A 189 13.23 1.96 16.88
N SER A 190 13.59 1.20 15.85
CA SER A 190 13.80 1.69 14.49
C SER A 190 12.58 2.43 13.96
N MET A 191 11.42 1.76 14.01
CA MET A 191 10.13 2.26 13.56
C MET A 191 9.67 3.46 14.38
N SER A 192 9.81 3.44 15.71
CA SER A 192 9.48 4.61 16.53
C SER A 192 10.29 5.85 16.15
N ILE A 193 11.62 5.73 15.99
CA ILE A 193 12.48 6.85 15.59
C ILE A 193 12.16 7.29 14.15
N GLY A 194 12.08 6.34 13.24
CA GLY A 194 11.76 6.57 11.83
C GLY A 194 10.36 7.15 11.63
N GLY A 195 9.40 6.79 12.49
CA GLY A 195 8.04 7.28 12.48
C GLY A 195 7.98 8.76 12.83
N VAL A 196 8.75 9.22 13.82
CA VAL A 196 8.88 10.65 14.12
C VAL A 196 9.45 11.40 12.91
N LEU A 197 10.48 10.85 12.27
CA LEU A 197 11.10 11.42 11.08
C LEU A 197 10.10 11.51 9.91
N ILE A 198 9.48 10.40 9.52
CA ILE A 198 8.52 10.34 8.41
C ILE A 198 7.28 11.20 8.70
N TYR A 199 6.80 11.27 9.94
CA TYR A 199 5.69 12.14 10.32
C TYR A 199 6.05 13.62 10.15
N ALA A 200 7.28 14.03 10.52
CA ALA A 200 7.76 15.38 10.30
C ALA A 200 7.90 15.71 8.80
N LEU A 201 8.44 14.77 8.01
CA LEU A 201 8.53 14.88 6.54
C LEU A 201 7.14 14.98 5.89
N GLY A 202 6.16 14.21 6.36
CA GLY A 202 4.79 14.21 5.83
C GLY A 202 4.05 15.53 6.03
N LYS A 203 4.51 16.40 6.96
CA LYS A 203 4.00 17.77 7.08
C LYS A 203 4.54 18.71 6.01
N ARG A 204 5.68 18.38 5.38
CA ARG A 204 6.36 19.21 4.37
C ARG A 204 6.17 18.68 2.95
N ILE A 205 6.06 17.36 2.78
CA ILE A 205 6.01 16.68 1.50
C ILE A 205 4.65 15.98 1.33
N LYS A 206 3.99 16.22 0.19
CA LYS A 206 2.81 15.44 -0.22
C LYS A 206 3.28 14.17 -0.92
N PHE A 207 3.23 13.06 -0.18
CA PHE A 207 3.61 11.73 -0.64
C PHE A 207 2.64 11.12 -1.65
#